data_AF-A0A8J4V781-F1
#
_entry.id   AF-A0A8J4V781-F1
#
_cell.length_a   1.000
_cell.length_b   1.000
_cell.length_c   1.000
_cell.angle_alpha   90.00
_cell.angle_beta   90.00
_cell.angle_gamma   90.00
#
_symmetry.space_group_name_H-M   'P 1'
#
loop_
_entity.id
_entity.type
_entity.pdbx_description
1 polymer ?
#
loop_
_entity_poly.entity_id
_entity_poly.type
_entity_poly.pdbx_seq_one_letter_code
_entity_poly.pdbx_strand_id
1 'polypeptide(L)'
;MGKKKSNQNKNQNNDNQVKVIKTSINNNNNNNNNNNNNNTPKSNERNIEFDHEGKEICFLFRKYGKCRYGIKCTRSHNLNSSSTSIVNLNNTDIQQQSLSQRIISIFKNCDDECFKTIIPIEREMIKCGLRMKRNKKITFPPTSTSKSLVPKSQLHRIKQHHWKLSCLVSEYLSSTPFIYTKTIVNRNQTINFSRVRPFIFLLLKSILNLDVENKWLITIGNTVLSYLTTKINGSYYTPIQIEKLLIEWGVIDINARKFVVILWKNLLSSSSSLNLKISSTILKCEREIRNNQLASLDYAKSIISSSNFTKFSTDSISKFNNNNNNNNNNNNNNNNNNRNSNNQLNWKDKKRLELNEFLSKEFNKFSIYSSDQVSPFAGAQV
;
A
#
# COMPACT_ATOMS: atom_id res chain seq x y z
N MET A 1 -47.79 -4.62 45.51
CA MET A 1 -47.14 -5.41 46.59
C MET A 1 -45.97 -6.19 46.00
N GLY A 2 -44.73 -5.91 46.46
CA GLY A 2 -43.51 -6.76 46.45
C GLY A 2 -42.97 -7.30 45.10
N LYS A 3 -41.67 -7.44 44.85
CA LYS A 3 -40.46 -7.29 45.66
C LYS A 3 -39.30 -6.82 44.77
N LYS A 4 -38.50 -5.88 45.30
CA LYS A 4 -37.17 -5.49 44.81
C LYS A 4 -36.17 -6.64 45.02
N LYS A 5 -35.28 -6.87 44.06
CA LYS A 5 -34.00 -7.59 44.27
C LYS A 5 -32.85 -6.71 43.78
N SER A 6 -32.04 -6.27 44.73
CA SER A 6 -30.78 -5.56 44.57
C SER A 6 -29.65 -6.57 44.29
N ASN A 7 -28.88 -6.36 43.23
CA ASN A 7 -27.62 -7.08 43.00
C ASN A 7 -26.45 -6.19 43.40
N GLN A 8 -25.79 -6.54 44.49
CA GLN A 8 -24.47 -6.05 44.86
C GLN A 8 -23.44 -6.95 44.16
N ASN A 9 -22.52 -6.36 43.38
CA ASN A 9 -21.39 -7.09 42.85
C ASN A 9 -20.09 -6.53 43.45
N LYS A 10 -19.34 -7.44 44.06
CA LYS A 10 -18.14 -7.21 44.86
C LYS A 10 -16.94 -6.89 43.97
N ASN A 11 -16.24 -5.82 44.32
CA ASN A 11 -14.85 -5.56 43.93
C ASN A 11 -13.95 -6.66 44.52
N GLN A 12 -13.15 -7.31 43.67
CA GLN A 12 -11.98 -8.07 44.08
C GLN A 12 -10.75 -7.40 43.50
N ASN A 13 -9.96 -6.79 44.39
CA ASN A 13 -8.60 -6.31 44.14
C ASN A 13 -7.67 -7.53 44.01
N ASN A 14 -6.94 -7.60 42.90
CA ASN A 14 -5.80 -8.50 42.74
C ASN A 14 -4.52 -7.67 42.76
N ASP A 15 -3.86 -7.66 43.92
CA ASP A 15 -2.50 -7.18 44.09
C ASP A 15 -1.51 -8.21 43.53
N ASN A 16 -0.99 -7.96 42.34
CA ASN A 16 0.17 -8.67 41.80
C ASN A 16 1.44 -7.88 42.07
N GLN A 17 2.19 -8.31 43.08
CA GLN A 17 3.54 -7.84 43.38
C GLN A 17 4.49 -8.23 42.23
N VAL A 18 4.96 -7.23 41.48
CA VAL A 18 6.04 -7.40 40.51
C VAL A 18 7.38 -7.24 41.23
N LYS A 19 8.12 -8.34 41.28
CA LYS A 19 9.49 -8.45 41.80
C LYS A 19 10.44 -7.68 40.87
N VAL A 20 10.93 -6.54 41.32
CA VAL A 20 11.94 -5.72 40.62
C VAL A 20 13.30 -6.42 40.74
N ILE A 21 13.78 -6.99 39.63
CA ILE A 21 15.18 -7.44 39.50
C ILE A 21 16.03 -6.21 39.15
N LYS A 22 16.78 -5.71 40.14
CA LYS A 22 17.84 -4.71 39.93
C LYS A 22 19.09 -5.42 39.41
N THR A 23 19.34 -5.36 38.11
CA THR A 23 20.66 -5.63 37.54
C THR A 23 21.49 -4.35 37.56
N SER A 24 22.39 -4.26 38.53
CA SER A 24 23.46 -3.26 38.58
C SER A 24 24.53 -3.60 37.53
N ILE A 25 24.52 -2.88 36.42
CA ILE A 25 25.63 -2.88 35.44
C ILE A 25 26.65 -1.84 35.91
N ASN A 26 27.79 -2.36 36.35
CA ASN A 26 28.94 -1.62 36.81
C ASN A 26 29.80 -1.23 35.58
N ASN A 27 29.64 -0.01 35.07
CA ASN A 27 30.51 0.53 34.02
C ASN A 27 31.76 1.13 34.65
N ASN A 28 32.80 0.32 34.81
CA ASN A 28 34.14 0.80 35.12
C ASN A 28 34.89 1.11 33.82
N ASN A 29 35.27 2.38 33.67
CA ASN A 29 36.24 2.87 32.71
C ASN A 29 37.57 2.12 32.88
N ASN A 30 38.19 1.72 31.76
CA ASN A 30 39.65 1.78 31.71
C ASN A 30 40.11 2.15 30.30
N ASN A 31 40.49 3.43 30.20
CA ASN A 31 41.11 4.04 29.06
C ASN A 31 42.62 3.82 29.23
N ASN A 32 43.18 2.81 28.56
CA ASN A 32 44.62 2.57 28.57
C ASN A 32 45.17 2.75 27.16
N ASN A 33 45.70 3.94 26.93
CA ASN A 33 46.39 4.37 25.74
C ASN A 33 47.84 3.90 25.86
N ASN A 34 48.21 2.80 25.20
CA ASN A 34 49.59 2.33 25.18
C ASN A 34 50.08 2.26 23.73
N ASN A 35 50.87 3.28 23.40
CA ASN A 35 51.48 3.49 22.10
C ASN A 35 52.76 2.63 22.06
N ASN A 36 52.69 1.44 21.48
CA ASN A 36 53.86 0.57 21.31
C ASN A 36 54.11 0.30 19.83
N ASN A 37 55.23 0.85 19.37
CA ASN A 37 55.69 0.88 17.99
C ASN A 37 56.43 -0.44 17.70
N ASN A 38 55.73 -1.44 17.16
CA ASN A 38 56.34 -2.69 16.71
C ASN A 38 56.05 -2.90 15.22
N ASN A 39 57.11 -2.84 14.42
CA ASN A 39 57.12 -3.22 13.01
C ASN A 39 56.86 -4.73 12.87
N THR A 40 55.59 -5.11 12.73
CA THR A 40 55.19 -6.42 12.23
C THR A 40 55.14 -6.42 10.70
N PRO A 41 55.62 -7.48 10.04
CA PRO A 41 55.55 -7.59 8.58
C PRO A 41 54.08 -7.56 8.16
N LYS A 42 53.74 -6.66 7.23
CA LYS A 42 52.39 -6.50 6.66
C LYS A 42 51.90 -7.86 6.16
N SER A 43 51.09 -8.55 6.97
CA SER A 43 50.31 -9.69 6.53
C SER A 43 49.31 -9.14 5.53
N ASN A 44 49.40 -9.59 4.27
CA ASN A 44 48.40 -9.32 3.25
C ASN A 44 47.08 -9.94 3.72
N GLU A 45 46.29 -9.18 4.47
CA GLU A 45 44.91 -9.51 4.82
C GLU A 45 44.15 -9.73 3.52
N ARG A 46 43.84 -11.00 3.26
CA ARG A 46 42.99 -11.35 2.13
C ARG A 46 41.58 -10.93 2.52
N ASN A 47 41.01 -9.96 1.80
CA ASN A 47 39.60 -9.61 1.95
C ASN A 47 38.74 -10.87 1.74
N ILE A 48 38.14 -11.38 2.84
CA ILE A 48 37.22 -12.50 2.80
C ILE A 48 35.82 -11.95 2.49
N GLU A 49 35.28 -12.35 1.35
CA GLU A 49 33.93 -11.96 0.94
C GLU A 49 32.91 -13.02 1.40
N PHE A 50 31.77 -12.54 1.90
CA PHE A 50 30.67 -13.37 2.39
C PHE A 50 29.45 -13.21 1.48
N ASP A 51 28.65 -14.27 1.34
CA ASP A 51 27.39 -14.23 0.61
C ASP A 51 26.26 -13.55 1.42
N HIS A 52 25.05 -13.50 0.86
CA HIS A 52 23.89 -12.91 1.51
C HIS A 52 23.36 -13.71 2.73
N GLU A 53 23.84 -14.93 2.93
CA GLU A 53 23.57 -15.76 4.10
C GLU A 53 24.69 -15.65 5.15
N GLY A 54 25.75 -14.88 4.88
CA GLY A 54 26.92 -14.74 5.76
C GLY A 54 27.93 -15.88 5.67
N LYS A 55 27.88 -16.73 4.63
CA LYS A 55 28.86 -17.81 4.39
C LYS A 55 30.00 -17.32 3.52
N GLU A 56 31.23 -17.76 3.81
CA GLU A 56 32.39 -17.44 2.98
C GLU A 56 32.18 -17.92 1.53
N ILE A 57 32.46 -17.04 0.58
CA ILE A 57 32.39 -17.38 -0.85
C ILE A 57 33.56 -18.30 -1.21
N CYS A 58 33.27 -19.38 -1.95
CA CYS A 58 34.31 -20.28 -2.43
C CYS A 58 35.19 -19.59 -3.48
N PHE A 59 36.45 -19.29 -3.13
CA PHE A 59 37.40 -18.61 -4.02
C PHE A 59 37.60 -19.35 -5.36
N LEU A 60 37.66 -20.69 -5.34
CA LEU A 60 37.79 -21.53 -6.55
C LEU A 60 36.56 -21.37 -7.45
N PHE A 61 35.36 -21.44 -6.87
CA PHE A 61 34.11 -21.26 -7.61
C PHE A 61 33.97 -19.84 -8.16
N ARG A 62 34.36 -18.82 -7.38
CA ARG A 62 34.35 -17.43 -7.82
C ARG A 62 35.29 -17.19 -9.00
N LYS A 63 36.51 -17.71 -8.93
CA LYS A 63 37.54 -17.45 -9.95
C LYS A 63 37.31 -18.26 -11.23
N TYR A 64 36.79 -19.49 -11.12
CA TYR A 64 36.73 -20.42 -12.25
C TYR A 64 35.31 -20.86 -12.64
N GLY A 65 34.27 -20.44 -11.92
CA GLY A 65 32.90 -20.92 -12.10
C GLY A 65 32.70 -22.40 -11.76
N LYS A 66 33.75 -23.10 -11.31
CA LYS A 66 33.74 -24.52 -10.96
C LYS A 66 34.53 -24.73 -9.68
N CYS A 67 34.00 -25.59 -8.81
CA CYS A 67 34.67 -25.99 -7.57
C CYS A 67 34.94 -27.49 -7.62
N ARG A 68 36.19 -27.89 -7.36
CA ARG A 68 36.58 -29.30 -7.32
C ARG A 68 35.82 -30.11 -6.27
N TYR A 69 35.28 -29.45 -5.24
CA TYR A 69 34.49 -30.08 -4.19
C TYR A 69 32.99 -30.17 -4.52
N GLY A 70 32.53 -29.49 -5.58
CA GLY A 70 31.13 -29.51 -6.01
C GLY A 70 30.15 -29.23 -4.86
N ILE A 71 29.16 -30.11 -4.69
CA ILE A 71 28.13 -30.03 -3.65
C ILE A 71 28.72 -30.25 -2.23
N LYS A 72 29.90 -30.89 -2.13
CA LYS A 72 30.58 -31.11 -0.84
C LYS A 72 31.38 -29.89 -0.37
N CYS A 73 31.38 -28.79 -1.11
CA CYS A 73 32.07 -27.58 -0.69
C CYS A 73 31.34 -26.95 0.51
N THR A 74 32.08 -26.66 1.59
CA THR A 74 31.55 -25.99 2.78
C THR A 74 31.37 -24.48 2.58
N ARG A 75 31.93 -23.92 1.50
CA ARG A 75 31.84 -22.51 1.12
C ARG A 75 30.71 -22.28 0.11
N SER A 76 30.20 -21.06 0.05
CA SER A 76 29.06 -20.70 -0.80
C SER A 76 29.43 -20.67 -2.29
N HIS A 77 28.53 -21.23 -3.11
CA HIS A 77 28.54 -21.16 -4.58
C HIS A 77 27.42 -20.25 -5.11
N ASN A 78 26.67 -19.55 -4.25
CA ASN A 78 25.57 -18.67 -4.65
C ASN A 78 26.06 -17.27 -5.06
N LEU A 79 26.98 -17.23 -6.02
CA LEU A 79 27.39 -15.98 -6.67
C LEU A 79 26.36 -15.66 -7.74
N ASN A 80 25.34 -14.87 -7.38
CA ASN A 80 24.32 -14.31 -8.28
C ASN A 80 23.92 -15.24 -9.41
N SER A 81 22.81 -15.96 -9.25
CA SER A 81 22.16 -16.82 -10.24
C SER A 81 21.76 -16.07 -11.53
N SER A 82 22.74 -15.59 -12.27
CA SER A 82 22.69 -15.11 -13.65
C SER A 82 23.46 -16.09 -14.53
N SER A 83 23.37 -17.39 -14.22
CA SER A 83 23.73 -18.45 -15.15
C SER A 83 22.60 -18.57 -16.16
N THR A 84 22.84 -17.98 -17.32
CA THR A 84 22.25 -18.32 -18.62
C THR A 84 22.46 -19.81 -18.91
N SER A 85 21.73 -20.67 -18.22
CA SER A 85 21.53 -22.04 -18.67
C SER A 85 20.55 -21.98 -19.83
N ILE A 86 21.05 -22.27 -21.03
CA ILE A 86 20.26 -22.65 -22.21
C ILE A 86 19.52 -23.94 -21.80
N VAL A 87 18.35 -23.78 -21.19
CA VAL A 87 17.48 -24.89 -20.78
C VAL A 87 16.45 -25.09 -21.88
N ASN A 88 16.37 -26.34 -22.33
CA ASN A 88 15.35 -26.89 -23.21
C ASN A 88 13.95 -26.30 -22.96
N LEU A 89 13.38 -25.68 -23.99
CA LEU A 89 12.10 -24.96 -24.02
C LEU A 89 10.82 -25.82 -23.91
N ASN A 90 10.92 -27.11 -23.56
CA ASN A 90 9.78 -28.04 -23.68
C ASN A 90 9.18 -28.50 -22.35
N ASN A 91 9.64 -28.00 -21.21
CA ASN A 91 8.80 -28.02 -20.02
C ASN A 91 8.03 -26.71 -20.02
N THR A 92 6.69 -26.78 -20.06
CA THR A 92 5.81 -25.62 -19.93
C THR A 92 6.19 -24.87 -18.66
N ASP A 93 7.02 -23.84 -18.86
CA ASP A 93 7.57 -22.97 -17.85
C ASP A 93 6.40 -22.46 -17.00
N ILE A 94 6.36 -22.90 -15.74
CA ILE A 94 5.74 -22.12 -14.70
C ILE A 94 6.63 -20.89 -14.56
N GLN A 95 6.49 -19.94 -15.50
CA GLN A 95 7.17 -18.66 -15.45
C GLN A 95 6.85 -18.08 -14.09
N GLN A 96 7.88 -17.98 -13.26
CA GLN A 96 7.74 -17.55 -11.88
C GLN A 96 7.14 -16.14 -11.90
N GLN A 97 5.84 -16.03 -11.62
CA GLN A 97 5.13 -14.75 -11.67
C GLN A 97 5.86 -13.76 -10.76
N SER A 98 6.12 -12.57 -11.29
CA SER A 98 6.74 -11.50 -10.50
C SER A 98 5.88 -11.20 -9.28
N LEU A 99 6.49 -10.72 -8.20
CA LEU A 99 5.77 -10.32 -7.00
C LEU A 99 4.74 -9.24 -7.31
N SER A 100 5.06 -8.30 -8.21
CA SER A 100 4.12 -7.27 -8.67
C SER A 100 2.88 -7.87 -9.34
N GLN A 101 3.04 -8.84 -10.25
CA GLN A 101 1.92 -9.56 -10.86
C GLN A 101 1.13 -10.38 -9.84
N ARG A 102 1.82 -11.02 -8.89
CA ARG A 102 1.19 -11.75 -7.80
C ARG A 102 0.37 -10.84 -6.88
N ILE A 103 0.81 -9.60 -6.66
CA ILE A 103 0.04 -8.62 -5.90
C ILE A 103 -1.21 -8.21 -6.67
N ILE A 104 -1.09 -7.93 -7.96
CA ILE A 104 -2.23 -7.58 -8.82
C ILE A 104 -3.22 -8.75 -8.88
N SER A 105 -2.74 -10.00 -8.97
CA SER A 105 -3.59 -11.17 -9.08
C SER A 105 -4.44 -11.45 -7.83
N ILE A 106 -4.05 -10.95 -6.64
CA ILE A 106 -4.89 -11.04 -5.43
C ILE A 106 -6.24 -10.32 -5.59
N PHE A 107 -6.27 -9.27 -6.43
CA PHE A 107 -7.45 -8.44 -6.68
C PHE A 107 -8.19 -8.80 -7.95
N LYS A 108 -7.54 -9.51 -8.88
CA LYS A 108 -8.27 -10.12 -9.99
C LYS A 108 -9.33 -11.05 -9.39
N ASN A 109 -10.54 -10.99 -9.91
CA ASN A 109 -11.59 -11.89 -9.48
C ASN A 109 -11.02 -13.30 -9.54
N CYS A 110 -11.14 -14.04 -8.44
CA CYS A 110 -10.80 -15.46 -8.42
C CYS A 110 -11.71 -16.26 -9.35
N ASP A 111 -12.38 -15.70 -10.36
CA ASP A 111 -13.31 -16.44 -11.20
C ASP A 111 -12.62 -17.73 -11.69
N ASP A 112 -11.37 -17.64 -12.18
CA ASP A 112 -10.52 -18.77 -12.61
C ASP A 112 -10.10 -19.77 -11.51
N GLU A 113 -9.81 -19.32 -10.30
CA GLU A 113 -9.45 -20.22 -9.19
C GLU A 113 -10.69 -20.79 -8.47
N CYS A 114 -11.72 -19.95 -8.28
CA CYS A 114 -13.06 -20.36 -7.95
C CYS A 114 -13.53 -21.43 -8.94
N PHE A 115 -13.36 -21.30 -10.26
CA PHE A 115 -13.74 -22.35 -11.21
C PHE A 115 -13.18 -23.74 -10.84
N LYS A 116 -11.98 -23.78 -10.24
CA LYS A 116 -11.33 -25.00 -9.76
C LYS A 116 -11.87 -25.49 -8.41
N THR A 117 -12.19 -24.59 -7.48
CA THR A 117 -12.64 -24.89 -6.11
C THR A 117 -14.17 -24.86 -5.93
N ILE A 118 -14.90 -24.43 -6.95
CA ILE A 118 -16.33 -24.16 -6.89
C ILE A 118 -17.11 -25.43 -6.55
N ILE A 119 -18.00 -25.28 -5.57
CA ILE A 119 -19.00 -26.26 -5.20
C ILE A 119 -19.85 -26.55 -6.44
N PRO A 120 -20.24 -27.81 -6.73
CA PRO A 120 -20.98 -28.17 -7.96
C PRO A 120 -22.12 -27.22 -8.35
N ILE A 121 -22.79 -26.62 -7.37
CA ILE A 121 -23.88 -25.64 -7.53
C ILE A 121 -23.44 -24.34 -8.21
N GLU A 122 -22.27 -23.78 -7.90
CA GLU A 122 -21.85 -22.49 -8.49
C GLU A 122 -21.30 -22.70 -9.92
N ARG A 123 -20.78 -23.90 -10.23
CA ARG A 123 -20.42 -24.30 -11.59
C ARG A 123 -21.67 -24.28 -12.47
N GLU A 124 -22.79 -24.81 -11.94
CA GLU A 124 -24.08 -24.76 -12.60
C GLU A 124 -24.61 -23.33 -12.76
N MET A 125 -24.41 -22.45 -11.77
CA MET A 125 -24.78 -21.03 -11.91
C MET A 125 -24.08 -20.39 -13.11
N ILE A 126 -22.77 -20.60 -13.24
CA ILE A 126 -21.97 -19.97 -14.28
C ILE A 126 -22.26 -20.58 -15.65
N LYS A 127 -22.39 -21.91 -15.75
CA LYS A 127 -22.83 -22.59 -16.99
C LYS A 127 -24.15 -22.03 -17.50
N CYS A 128 -25.05 -21.68 -16.60
CA CYS A 128 -26.36 -21.13 -16.93
C CYS A 128 -26.36 -19.61 -17.11
N GLY A 129 -25.18 -18.98 -17.06
CA GLY A 129 -24.98 -17.54 -17.19
C GLY A 129 -25.67 -16.72 -16.09
N LEU A 130 -26.03 -17.33 -14.96
CA LEU A 130 -26.71 -16.66 -13.86
C LEU A 130 -25.79 -15.61 -13.26
N ARG A 131 -26.18 -14.34 -13.36
CA ARG A 131 -25.46 -13.22 -12.75
C ARG A 131 -26.26 -12.68 -11.59
N MET A 132 -25.60 -12.34 -10.50
CA MET A 132 -26.28 -11.70 -9.40
C MET A 132 -26.13 -10.18 -9.43
N LYS A 133 -27.24 -9.47 -9.26
CA LYS A 133 -27.24 -8.02 -9.09
C LYS A 133 -26.91 -7.64 -7.64
N ARG A 134 -26.43 -6.41 -7.43
CA ARG A 134 -26.13 -5.85 -6.09
C ARG A 134 -27.29 -5.96 -5.09
N ASN A 135 -28.53 -5.99 -5.57
CA ASN A 135 -29.73 -6.18 -4.75
C ASN A 135 -29.99 -7.65 -4.35
N LYS A 136 -28.98 -8.53 -4.45
CA LYS A 136 -29.05 -9.97 -4.13
C LYS A 136 -30.07 -10.75 -4.98
N LYS A 137 -30.56 -10.16 -6.08
CA LYS A 137 -31.43 -10.85 -7.03
C LYS A 137 -30.58 -11.56 -8.08
N ILE A 138 -30.83 -12.85 -8.26
CA ILE A 138 -30.29 -13.60 -9.39
C ILE A 138 -31.00 -13.13 -10.66
N THR A 139 -30.21 -12.64 -11.60
CA THR A 139 -30.66 -12.30 -12.94
C THR A 139 -30.15 -13.31 -13.93
N PHE A 140 -31.05 -13.70 -14.82
CA PHE A 140 -30.71 -14.49 -15.98
C PHE A 140 -30.03 -13.57 -16.99
N PRO A 141 -29.07 -14.08 -17.79
CA PRO A 141 -28.60 -13.32 -18.93
C PRO A 141 -29.84 -13.03 -19.82
N PRO A 142 -29.91 -11.86 -20.46
CA PRO A 142 -30.99 -11.56 -21.39
C PRO A 142 -30.86 -12.53 -22.57
N THR A 143 -31.49 -13.70 -22.48
CA THR A 143 -31.53 -14.66 -23.58
C THR A 143 -32.58 -14.18 -24.58
N SER A 144 -32.16 -13.95 -25.82
CA SER A 144 -33.05 -13.53 -26.90
C SER A 144 -34.06 -14.63 -27.29
N THR A 145 -33.84 -15.92 -26.99
CA THR A 145 -34.75 -16.96 -27.52
C THR A 145 -34.85 -18.31 -26.80
N SER A 146 -34.06 -18.62 -25.76
CA SER A 146 -34.09 -19.97 -25.15
C SER A 146 -34.73 -20.01 -23.76
N LYS A 147 -35.75 -20.85 -23.59
CA LYS A 147 -36.33 -21.25 -22.30
C LYS A 147 -35.22 -21.59 -21.30
N SER A 148 -35.36 -21.12 -20.06
CA SER A 148 -34.46 -21.41 -18.94
C SER A 148 -34.11 -22.90 -18.86
N LEU A 149 -32.87 -23.27 -19.16
CA LEU A 149 -32.35 -24.65 -19.10
C LEU A 149 -32.32 -25.24 -17.68
N VAL A 150 -32.48 -24.42 -16.64
CA VAL A 150 -32.37 -24.87 -15.25
C VAL A 150 -33.72 -25.30 -14.68
N PRO A 151 -33.87 -26.55 -14.21
CA PRO A 151 -35.06 -27.00 -13.48
C PRO A 151 -35.35 -26.10 -12.27
N LYS A 152 -36.64 -25.80 -12.00
CA LYS A 152 -37.06 -24.93 -10.89
C LYS A 152 -36.49 -25.37 -9.53
N SER A 153 -36.41 -26.68 -9.28
CA SER A 153 -35.84 -27.26 -8.06
C SER A 153 -34.35 -26.93 -7.90
N GLN A 154 -33.57 -27.02 -8.99
CA GLN A 154 -32.15 -26.68 -9.01
C GLN A 154 -31.95 -25.16 -8.83
N LEU A 155 -32.81 -24.33 -9.44
CA LEU A 155 -32.79 -22.88 -9.24
C LEU A 155 -33.05 -22.49 -7.77
N HIS A 156 -33.96 -23.18 -7.08
CA HIS A 156 -34.21 -22.94 -5.66
C HIS A 156 -32.98 -23.31 -4.80
N ARG A 157 -32.35 -24.46 -5.05
CA ARG A 157 -31.10 -24.87 -4.39
C ARG A 157 -29.97 -23.86 -4.61
N ILE A 158 -29.82 -23.38 -5.84
CA ILE A 158 -28.87 -22.31 -6.20
C ILE A 158 -29.12 -21.05 -5.38
N LYS A 159 -30.37 -20.56 -5.32
CA LYS A 159 -30.74 -19.37 -4.54
C LYS A 159 -30.44 -19.54 -3.06
N GLN A 160 -30.80 -20.68 -2.48
CA GLN A 160 -30.58 -20.97 -1.06
C GLN A 160 -29.08 -21.05 -0.72
N HIS A 161 -28.29 -21.77 -1.53
CA HIS A 161 -26.84 -21.88 -1.37
C HIS A 161 -26.18 -20.51 -1.46
N HIS A 162 -26.54 -19.75 -2.48
CA HIS A 162 -26.05 -18.40 -2.66
C HIS A 162 -26.38 -17.49 -1.47
N TRP A 163 -27.64 -17.50 -0.98
CA TRP A 163 -28.03 -16.70 0.18
C TRP A 163 -27.19 -17.05 1.42
N LYS A 164 -26.96 -18.35 1.68
CA LYS A 164 -26.09 -18.80 2.77
C LYS A 164 -24.66 -18.27 2.62
N LEU A 165 -24.07 -18.38 1.43
CA LEU A 165 -22.74 -17.83 1.17
C LEU A 165 -22.69 -16.31 1.34
N SER A 166 -23.70 -15.58 0.86
CA SER A 166 -23.78 -14.14 1.05
C SER A 166 -23.87 -13.78 2.53
N CYS A 167 -24.64 -14.52 3.32
CA CYS A 167 -24.70 -14.32 4.78
C CYS A 167 -23.35 -14.59 5.44
N LEU A 168 -22.68 -15.69 5.09
CA LEU A 168 -21.35 -16.02 5.61
C LEU A 168 -20.32 -14.93 5.23
N VAL A 169 -20.29 -14.50 3.97
CA VAL A 169 -19.39 -13.41 3.53
C VAL A 169 -19.70 -12.12 4.27
N SER A 170 -20.98 -11.76 4.44
CA SER A 170 -21.37 -10.57 5.22
C SER A 170 -20.96 -10.70 6.70
N GLU A 171 -21.08 -11.88 7.30
CA GLU A 171 -20.64 -12.16 8.66
C GLU A 171 -19.12 -12.01 8.80
N TYR A 172 -18.33 -12.64 7.92
CA TYR A 172 -16.88 -12.46 7.89
C TYR A 172 -16.48 -11.01 7.63
N LEU A 173 -17.21 -10.31 6.74
CA LEU A 173 -16.99 -8.89 6.47
C LEU A 173 -17.40 -7.98 7.65
N SER A 174 -18.31 -8.41 8.51
CA SER A 174 -18.66 -7.65 9.73
C SER A 174 -17.54 -7.68 10.77
N SER A 175 -16.76 -8.76 10.82
CA SER A 175 -15.62 -8.87 11.72
C SER A 175 -14.44 -8.03 11.21
N THR A 176 -13.75 -7.33 12.11
CA THR A 176 -12.54 -6.58 11.73
C THR A 176 -11.34 -7.54 11.62
N PRO A 177 -10.50 -7.41 10.57
CA PRO A 177 -9.29 -8.23 10.47
C PRO A 177 -8.38 -8.05 11.68
N PHE A 178 -7.80 -9.14 12.19
CA PHE A 178 -6.91 -9.10 13.37
C PHE A 178 -5.76 -8.08 13.20
N ILE A 179 -5.31 -7.87 11.97
CA ILE A 179 -4.19 -6.96 11.69
C ILE A 179 -4.55 -5.49 11.98
N TYR A 180 -5.84 -5.14 12.05
CA TYR A 180 -6.29 -3.79 12.34
C TYR A 180 -6.09 -3.39 13.81
N THR A 181 -5.96 -4.36 14.71
CA THR A 181 -5.69 -4.09 16.13
C THR A 181 -4.25 -3.62 16.37
N LYS A 182 -3.35 -3.88 15.41
CA LYS A 182 -1.95 -3.47 15.50
C LYS A 182 -1.80 -1.99 15.16
N THR A 183 -1.26 -1.24 16.11
CA THR A 183 -0.95 0.19 15.96
C THR A 183 0.49 0.38 15.52
N ILE A 184 0.71 1.41 14.69
CA ILE A 184 2.07 1.81 14.26
C ILE A 184 2.43 3.09 15.01
N VAL A 185 3.43 2.98 15.90
CA VAL A 185 3.97 4.11 16.66
C VAL A 185 4.92 4.92 15.77
N ASN A 186 4.88 6.25 15.89
CA ASN A 186 5.76 7.18 15.19
C ASN A 186 5.84 6.95 13.66
N ARG A 187 4.68 6.75 12.99
CA ARG A 187 4.56 6.41 11.56
C ARG A 187 5.50 7.20 10.64
N ASN A 188 5.55 8.53 10.79
CA ASN A 188 6.34 9.41 9.93
C ASN A 188 7.85 9.26 10.14
N GLN A 189 8.28 8.74 11.30
CA GLN A 189 9.70 8.49 11.60
C GLN A 189 10.11 7.06 11.24
N THR A 190 9.19 6.10 11.30
CA THR A 190 9.47 4.66 11.14
C THR A 190 9.19 4.14 9.74
N ILE A 191 8.51 4.91 8.87
CA ILE A 191 8.12 4.46 7.53
C ILE A 191 8.59 5.47 6.47
N ASN A 192 9.25 4.96 5.42
CA ASN A 192 9.59 5.77 4.25
C ASN A 192 8.41 5.83 3.26
N PHE A 193 7.51 6.79 3.47
CA PHE A 193 6.31 6.96 2.64
C PHE A 193 6.59 7.30 1.17
N SER A 194 7.75 7.89 0.87
CA SER A 194 8.19 8.13 -0.52
C SER A 194 8.31 6.82 -1.30
N ARG A 195 8.85 5.77 -0.66
CA ARG A 195 9.01 4.43 -1.26
C ARG A 195 7.77 3.54 -1.13
N VAL A 196 6.86 3.85 -0.20
CA VAL A 196 5.54 3.18 -0.12
C VAL A 196 4.57 3.70 -1.18
N ARG A 197 4.71 4.95 -1.64
CA ARG A 197 3.79 5.58 -2.60
C ARG A 197 3.60 4.77 -3.91
N PRO A 198 4.66 4.31 -4.62
CA PRO A 198 4.48 3.45 -5.80
C PRO A 198 3.71 2.17 -5.51
N PHE A 199 3.89 1.61 -4.30
CA PHE A 199 3.19 0.40 -3.87
C PHE A 199 1.69 0.66 -3.68
N ILE A 200 1.30 1.81 -3.12
CA ILE A 200 -0.11 2.21 -3.02
C ILE A 200 -0.74 2.35 -4.41
N PHE A 201 -0.03 2.94 -5.37
CA PHE A 201 -0.53 3.08 -6.75
C PHE A 201 -0.74 1.71 -7.42
N LEU A 202 0.18 0.77 -7.20
CA LEU A 202 0.05 -0.61 -7.69
C LEU A 202 -1.19 -1.31 -7.11
N LEU A 203 -1.44 -1.14 -5.80
CA LEU A 203 -2.63 -1.70 -5.16
C LEU A 203 -3.92 -1.05 -5.71
N LEU A 204 -3.95 0.28 -5.87
CA LEU A 204 -5.10 1.00 -6.39
C LEU A 204 -5.43 0.66 -7.85
N LYS A 205 -4.41 0.47 -8.69
CA LYS A 205 -4.57 0.00 -10.08
C LYS A 205 -5.47 -1.23 -10.13
N SER A 206 -5.22 -2.16 -9.20
CA SER A 206 -5.86 -3.47 -9.17
C SER A 206 -7.32 -3.41 -8.71
N ILE A 207 -7.67 -2.48 -7.80
CA ILE A 207 -9.03 -2.35 -7.28
C ILE A 207 -9.91 -1.38 -8.06
N LEU A 208 -9.32 -0.36 -8.70
CA LEU A 208 -10.05 0.64 -9.49
C LEU A 208 -10.09 0.31 -10.99
N ASN A 209 -9.28 -0.65 -11.43
CA ASN A 209 -9.09 -0.98 -12.86
C ASN A 209 -8.71 0.25 -13.70
N LEU A 210 -7.88 1.13 -13.13
CA LEU A 210 -7.35 2.32 -13.77
C LEU A 210 -5.86 2.14 -14.06
N ASP A 211 -5.39 2.69 -15.16
CA ASP A 211 -3.95 2.72 -15.44
C ASP A 211 -3.19 3.60 -14.45
N VAL A 212 -1.93 3.26 -14.23
CA VAL A 212 -1.04 3.93 -13.27
C VAL A 212 -0.73 5.38 -13.65
N GLU A 213 -0.86 5.70 -14.93
CA GLU A 213 -0.70 7.04 -15.50
C GLU A 213 -2.00 7.88 -15.38
N ASN A 214 -3.12 7.25 -14.99
CA ASN A 214 -4.39 7.93 -14.86
C ASN A 214 -4.35 8.93 -13.70
N LYS A 215 -4.72 10.19 -13.98
CA LYS A 215 -4.75 11.29 -13.00
C LYS A 215 -5.63 10.96 -11.79
N TRP A 216 -6.76 10.27 -11.98
CA TRP A 216 -7.64 9.88 -10.89
C TRP A 216 -6.97 8.89 -9.94
N LEU A 217 -6.29 7.88 -10.45
CA LEU A 217 -5.55 6.91 -9.63
C LEU A 217 -4.47 7.61 -8.79
N ILE A 218 -3.75 8.54 -9.41
CA ILE A 218 -2.71 9.34 -8.75
C ILE A 218 -3.32 10.20 -7.64
N THR A 219 -4.42 10.91 -7.92
CA THR A 219 -5.13 11.73 -6.93
C THR A 219 -5.61 10.89 -5.77
N ILE A 220 -6.30 9.78 -6.03
CA ILE A 220 -6.79 8.86 -5.01
C ILE A 220 -5.63 8.32 -4.17
N GLY A 221 -4.54 7.90 -4.80
CA GLY A 221 -3.36 7.38 -4.11
C GLY A 221 -2.66 8.42 -3.22
N ASN A 222 -2.59 9.66 -3.67
CA ASN A 222 -2.06 10.75 -2.86
C ASN A 222 -3.01 11.12 -1.71
N THR A 223 -4.32 11.04 -1.90
CA THR A 223 -5.31 11.22 -0.82
C THR A 223 -5.17 10.14 0.24
N VAL A 224 -5.08 8.86 -0.15
CA VAL A 224 -4.81 7.75 0.79
C VAL A 224 -3.50 7.99 1.54
N LEU A 225 -2.45 8.42 0.83
CA LEU A 225 -1.16 8.71 1.45
C LEU A 225 -1.26 9.86 2.47
N SER A 226 -1.98 10.94 2.16
CA SER A 226 -2.23 12.04 3.08
C SER A 226 -2.92 11.58 4.35
N TYR A 227 -3.94 10.72 4.24
CA TYR A 227 -4.62 10.14 5.41
C TYR A 227 -3.69 9.26 6.26
N LEU A 228 -2.70 8.60 5.65
CA LEU A 228 -1.71 7.80 6.37
C LEU A 228 -0.69 8.66 7.13
N THR A 229 -0.30 9.81 6.57
CA THR A 229 0.80 10.65 7.08
C THR A 229 0.34 11.81 7.97
N THR A 230 -0.86 12.32 7.75
CA THR A 230 -1.36 13.53 8.40
C THR A 230 -2.20 13.16 9.60
N LYS A 231 -1.99 13.86 10.72
CA LYS A 231 -2.87 13.75 11.88
C LYS A 231 -4.09 14.64 11.66
N ILE A 232 -5.28 14.06 11.75
CA ILE A 232 -6.54 14.78 11.74
C ILE A 232 -7.09 14.70 13.16
N ASN A 233 -7.36 15.86 13.77
CA ASN A 233 -7.80 15.97 15.16
C ASN A 233 -6.87 15.25 16.14
N GLY A 234 -5.55 15.38 15.93
CA GLY A 234 -4.52 14.78 16.79
C GLY A 234 -4.29 13.27 16.60
N SER A 235 -5.10 12.59 15.80
CA SER A 235 -5.00 11.15 15.55
C SER A 235 -4.70 10.83 14.09
N TYR A 236 -4.00 9.71 13.84
CA TYR A 236 -3.82 9.21 12.48
C TYR A 236 -5.02 8.36 12.06
N TYR A 237 -5.29 8.28 10.76
CA TYR A 237 -6.33 7.37 10.26
C TYR A 237 -6.03 5.93 10.65
N THR A 238 -7.08 5.26 11.13
CA THR A 238 -7.13 3.83 11.41
C THR A 238 -7.40 3.06 10.11
N PRO A 239 -7.01 1.78 10.03
CA PRO A 239 -7.29 0.97 8.84
C PRO A 239 -8.79 0.87 8.55
N ILE A 240 -9.64 0.84 9.58
CA ILE A 240 -11.10 0.84 9.45
C ILE A 240 -11.60 2.10 8.72
N GLN A 241 -11.05 3.27 9.05
CA GLN A 241 -11.43 4.53 8.38
C GLN A 241 -11.00 4.55 6.91
N ILE A 242 -9.82 3.99 6.60
CA ILE A 242 -9.35 3.89 5.21
C ILE A 242 -10.22 2.90 4.41
N GLU A 243 -10.63 1.78 5.01
CA GLU A 243 -11.54 0.82 4.38
C GLU A 243 -12.89 1.47 4.05
N LYS A 244 -13.50 2.18 5.01
CA LYS A 244 -14.76 2.91 4.80
C LYS A 244 -14.64 3.95 3.69
N LEU A 245 -13.56 4.72 3.68
CA LEU A 245 -13.29 5.72 2.64
C LEU A 245 -13.25 5.10 1.24
N LEU A 246 -12.60 3.94 1.08
CA LEU A 246 -12.55 3.24 -0.21
C LEU A 246 -13.95 2.75 -0.64
N ILE A 247 -14.75 2.26 0.31
CA ILE A 247 -16.14 1.83 0.06
C ILE A 247 -16.99 3.03 -0.38
N GLU A 248 -16.84 4.19 0.26
CA GLU A 248 -17.51 5.44 -0.13
C GLU A 248 -17.12 5.89 -1.53
N TRP A 249 -15.89 5.60 -1.98
CA TRP A 249 -15.44 5.82 -3.36
C TRP A 249 -15.92 4.75 -4.35
N GLY A 250 -16.75 3.80 -3.91
CA GLY A 250 -17.35 2.77 -4.75
C GLY A 250 -16.51 1.50 -4.93
N VAL A 251 -15.43 1.32 -4.15
CA VAL A 251 -14.67 0.06 -4.12
C VAL A 251 -15.52 -1.00 -3.41
N ILE A 252 -15.59 -2.19 -4.00
CA ILE A 252 -16.31 -3.33 -3.40
C ILE A 252 -15.68 -3.67 -2.04
N ASP A 253 -16.50 -3.91 -1.02
CA ASP A 253 -16.11 -4.17 0.38
C ASP A 253 -14.94 -5.16 0.51
N ILE A 254 -15.00 -6.29 -0.21
CA ILE A 254 -13.95 -7.32 -0.19
C ILE A 254 -12.62 -6.81 -0.74
N ASN A 255 -12.65 -5.98 -1.79
CA ASN A 255 -11.47 -5.41 -2.41
C ASN A 255 -10.89 -4.27 -1.58
N ALA A 256 -11.75 -3.43 -0.97
CA ALA A 256 -11.34 -2.42 -0.01
C ALA A 256 -10.62 -3.06 1.18
N ARG A 257 -11.18 -4.15 1.73
CA ARG A 257 -10.55 -4.91 2.81
C ARG A 257 -9.22 -5.54 2.41
N LYS A 258 -9.16 -6.24 1.26
CA LYS A 258 -7.91 -6.80 0.73
C LYS A 258 -6.84 -5.72 0.60
N PHE A 259 -7.21 -4.57 0.05
CA PHE A 259 -6.32 -3.42 -0.10
C PHE A 259 -5.75 -2.98 1.24
N VAL A 260 -6.61 -2.71 2.23
CA VAL A 260 -6.18 -2.19 3.53
C VAL A 260 -5.38 -3.24 4.30
N VAL A 261 -5.74 -4.52 4.26
CA VAL A 261 -4.99 -5.60 4.91
C VAL A 261 -3.57 -5.70 4.34
N ILE A 262 -3.42 -5.69 3.02
CA ILE A 262 -2.10 -5.78 2.36
C ILE A 262 -1.28 -4.52 2.66
N LEU A 263 -1.90 -3.35 2.58
CA LEU A 263 -1.25 -2.07 2.88
C LEU A 263 -0.78 -2.05 4.34
N TRP A 264 -1.67 -2.34 5.30
CA TRP A 264 -1.36 -2.30 6.73
C TRP A 264 -0.26 -3.30 7.12
N LYS A 265 -0.30 -4.51 6.56
CA LYS A 265 0.76 -5.51 6.73
C LYS A 265 2.13 -4.99 6.30
N ASN A 266 2.19 -4.29 5.17
CA ASN A 266 3.43 -3.73 4.66
C ASN A 266 3.88 -2.50 5.45
N LEU A 267 2.95 -1.67 5.94
CA LEU A 267 3.28 -0.55 6.83
C LEU A 267 3.83 -1.03 8.17
N LEU A 268 3.22 -2.04 8.78
CA LEU A 268 3.73 -2.69 10.00
C LEU A 268 5.14 -3.24 9.78
N SER A 269 5.33 -4.01 8.69
CA SER A 269 6.64 -4.57 8.34
C SER A 269 7.69 -3.48 8.09
N SER A 270 7.29 -2.35 7.51
CA SER A 270 8.16 -1.19 7.30
C SER A 270 8.56 -0.56 8.63
N SER A 271 7.61 -0.39 9.55
CA SER A 271 7.85 0.21 10.86
C SER A 271 8.76 -0.63 11.77
N SER A 272 8.75 -1.96 11.61
CA SER A 272 9.63 -2.87 12.33
C SER A 272 11.05 -2.96 11.73
N SER A 273 11.28 -2.40 10.54
CA SER A 273 12.59 -2.41 9.90
C SER A 273 13.46 -1.27 10.45
N LEU A 274 14.46 -1.63 11.27
CA LEU A 274 15.35 -0.67 11.93
C LEU A 274 16.10 0.24 10.94
N ASN A 275 16.63 -0.34 9.86
CA ASN A 275 17.56 0.37 8.97
C ASN A 275 16.86 1.02 7.78
N LEU A 276 15.98 0.27 7.12
CA LEU A 276 15.45 0.69 5.81
C LEU A 276 14.08 1.36 5.90
N LYS A 277 13.34 1.18 7.01
CA LYS A 277 11.99 1.74 7.21
C LYS A 277 11.00 1.34 6.12
N ILE A 278 11.22 0.18 5.49
CA ILE A 278 10.54 -0.31 4.29
C ILE A 278 10.36 -1.82 4.36
N SER A 279 9.21 -2.32 3.90
CA SER A 279 8.91 -3.75 3.89
C SER A 279 9.75 -4.52 2.87
N SER A 280 10.04 -5.79 3.18
CA SER A 280 10.74 -6.68 2.26
C SER A 280 9.97 -6.92 0.95
N THR A 281 8.63 -6.84 0.97
CA THR A 281 7.78 -6.89 -0.23
C THR A 281 8.10 -5.74 -1.18
N ILE A 282 8.14 -4.51 -0.67
CA ILE A 282 8.44 -3.31 -1.48
C ILE A 282 9.87 -3.41 -2.03
N LEU A 283 10.83 -3.83 -1.20
CA LEU A 283 12.21 -4.06 -1.65
C LEU A 283 12.30 -5.10 -2.76
N LYS A 284 11.51 -6.18 -2.68
CA LYS A 284 11.46 -7.20 -3.74
C LYS A 284 10.89 -6.63 -5.04
N CYS A 285 9.77 -5.90 -4.99
CA CYS A 285 9.23 -5.25 -6.19
C CYS A 285 10.25 -4.30 -6.85
N GLU A 286 11.03 -3.55 -6.07
CA GLU A 286 12.09 -2.70 -6.61
C GLU A 286 13.26 -3.48 -7.21
N ARG A 287 13.65 -4.61 -6.60
CA ARG A 287 14.70 -5.49 -7.16
C ARG A 287 14.27 -6.07 -8.50
N GLU A 288 13.01 -6.48 -8.64
CA GLU A 288 12.48 -7.00 -9.91
C GLU A 288 12.61 -5.98 -11.04
N ILE A 289 12.36 -4.69 -10.76
CA ILE A 289 12.59 -3.62 -11.73
C ILE A 289 14.07 -3.48 -12.06
N ARG A 290 14.96 -3.45 -11.06
CA ARG A 290 16.41 -3.34 -11.30
C ARG A 290 16.96 -4.51 -12.12
N ASN A 291 16.32 -5.66 -12.01
CA ASN A 291 16.63 -6.86 -12.79
C ASN A 291 15.95 -6.87 -14.18
N ASN A 292 15.34 -5.75 -14.60
CA ASN A 292 14.65 -5.58 -15.89
C ASN A 292 13.57 -6.65 -16.14
N GLN A 293 12.88 -7.10 -15.10
CA GLN A 293 11.77 -8.03 -15.28
C GLN A 293 10.58 -7.30 -15.92
N LEU A 294 10.25 -7.66 -17.17
CA LEU A 294 9.09 -7.15 -17.91
C LEU A 294 7.78 -7.27 -17.12
N ALA A 295 7.66 -8.33 -16.34
CA ALA A 295 6.52 -8.59 -15.46
C ALA A 295 6.31 -7.50 -14.38
N SER A 296 7.33 -6.70 -14.07
CA SER A 296 7.26 -5.62 -13.07
C SER A 296 7.11 -4.21 -13.68
N LEU A 297 6.71 -4.13 -14.95
CA LEU A 297 6.45 -2.87 -15.66
C LEU A 297 5.41 -1.98 -14.96
N ASP A 298 4.34 -2.56 -14.41
CA ASP A 298 3.32 -1.79 -13.68
C ASP A 298 3.90 -1.09 -12.44
N TYR A 299 4.78 -1.77 -11.71
CA TYR A 299 5.45 -1.17 -10.56
C TYR A 299 6.44 -0.08 -11.01
N ALA A 300 7.12 -0.26 -12.15
CA ALA A 300 8.02 0.75 -12.70
C ALA A 300 7.25 2.02 -13.12
N LYS A 301 6.10 1.87 -13.78
CA LYS A 301 5.18 2.97 -14.07
C LYS A 301 4.74 3.68 -12.78
N SER A 302 4.46 2.93 -11.71
CA SER A 302 4.09 3.53 -10.41
C SER A 302 5.21 4.37 -9.82
N ILE A 303 6.47 3.95 -9.97
CA ILE A 303 7.63 4.75 -9.55
C ILE A 303 7.70 6.05 -10.36
N ILE A 304 7.56 5.97 -11.68
CA ILE A 304 7.58 7.15 -12.57
C ILE A 304 6.45 8.12 -12.18
N SER A 305 5.21 7.65 -12.05
CA SER A 305 4.06 8.47 -11.64
C SER A 305 4.27 9.10 -10.26
N SER A 306 4.94 8.39 -9.33
CA SER A 306 5.22 8.91 -7.99
C SER A 306 6.30 9.99 -7.95
N SER A 307 7.24 9.99 -8.90
CA SER A 307 8.40 10.87 -8.92
C SER A 307 8.02 12.35 -9.05
N ASN A 308 6.91 12.60 -9.74
CA ASN A 308 6.32 13.93 -9.90
C ASN A 308 5.79 14.51 -8.57
N PHE A 309 5.59 13.68 -7.55
CA PHE A 309 5.09 14.10 -6.24
C PHE A 309 6.17 14.03 -5.15
N THR A 310 7.35 13.47 -5.42
CA THR A 310 8.44 13.41 -4.44
C THR A 310 9.32 14.65 -4.48
N LYS A 311 9.41 15.34 -5.63
CA LYS A 311 10.28 16.53 -5.80
C LYS A 311 9.55 17.85 -5.54
N PHE A 312 8.24 17.92 -5.70
CA PHE A 312 7.50 19.19 -5.66
C PHE A 312 6.92 19.59 -4.30
N SER A 313 7.00 18.74 -3.26
CA SER A 313 6.40 19.07 -1.95
C SER A 313 7.31 19.86 -1.01
N THR A 314 8.63 19.86 -1.21
CA THR A 314 9.56 20.59 -0.31
C THR A 314 9.83 22.02 -0.78
N ASP A 315 9.89 22.25 -2.09
CA ASP A 315 10.27 23.57 -2.62
C ASP A 315 9.10 24.55 -2.70
N SER A 316 7.86 24.04 -2.72
CA SER A 316 6.64 24.85 -2.83
C SER A 316 6.16 25.41 -1.48
N ILE A 317 6.46 24.73 -0.37
CA ILE A 317 5.96 25.10 0.97
C ILE A 317 6.94 26.04 1.68
N SER A 318 8.25 25.88 1.48
CA SER A 318 9.26 26.75 2.09
C SER A 318 9.30 28.16 1.49
N LYS A 319 8.90 28.33 0.21
CA LYS A 319 8.85 29.65 -0.43
C LYS A 319 7.60 30.47 -0.10
N PHE A 320 6.51 29.84 0.34
CA PHE A 320 5.28 30.57 0.70
C PHE A 320 5.28 31.12 2.13
N ASN A 321 6.08 30.56 3.05
CA ASN A 321 6.13 31.02 4.44
C ASN A 321 7.27 31.98 4.78
N ASN A 322 8.26 32.17 3.89
CA ASN A 322 9.41 33.04 4.17
C ASN A 322 9.41 34.39 3.44
N ASN A 323 8.37 34.70 2.66
CA ASN A 323 8.34 35.92 1.85
C ASN A 323 7.38 37.01 2.35
N ASN A 324 6.87 36.89 3.59
CA ASN A 324 5.85 37.81 4.11
C ASN A 324 6.20 38.49 5.45
N ASN A 325 7.47 38.48 5.89
CA ASN A 325 7.81 39.16 7.15
C ASN A 325 9.21 39.78 7.26
N ASN A 326 9.83 40.22 6.16
CA ASN A 326 11.04 41.03 6.27
C ASN A 326 11.17 42.05 5.13
N ASN A 327 10.22 42.98 5.06
CA ASN A 327 10.47 44.26 4.41
C ASN A 327 9.65 45.36 5.07
N ASN A 328 10.00 45.69 6.32
CA ASN A 328 9.74 47.02 6.82
C ASN A 328 10.89 47.42 7.75
N ASN A 329 11.45 48.60 7.46
CA ASN A 329 12.48 49.32 8.20
C ASN A 329 13.95 49.09 7.76
N ASN A 330 14.40 49.81 6.73
CA ASN A 330 15.32 50.94 6.96
C ASN A 330 15.48 51.86 5.73
N ASN A 331 14.97 53.08 5.91
CA ASN A 331 15.39 54.40 5.45
C ASN A 331 16.50 54.54 4.36
N ASN A 332 16.08 55.12 3.22
CA ASN A 332 16.63 56.33 2.59
C ASN A 332 18.13 56.39 2.22
N ASN A 333 18.45 56.20 0.94
CA ASN A 333 19.07 57.29 0.17
C ASN A 333 18.80 57.17 -1.34
N ASN A 334 18.54 58.33 -1.90
CA ASN A 334 18.12 58.69 -3.25
C ASN A 334 19.25 58.47 -4.27
N ASN A 335 19.01 57.72 -5.36
CA ASN A 335 19.36 58.25 -6.69
C ASN A 335 18.62 57.56 -7.84
N ASN A 336 18.22 58.45 -8.74
CA ASN A 336 17.40 58.33 -9.92
C ASN A 336 18.05 57.44 -11.00
N ASN A 337 17.35 56.40 -11.48
CA ASN A 337 17.38 56.08 -12.90
C ASN A 337 16.19 55.22 -13.33
N ASN A 338 15.25 55.93 -13.95
CA ASN A 338 14.10 55.45 -14.68
C ASN A 338 14.53 54.57 -15.88
N ARG A 339 14.38 53.25 -15.76
CA ARG A 339 14.29 52.34 -16.91
C ARG A 339 13.13 51.38 -16.73
N ASN A 340 12.00 51.80 -17.27
CA ASN A 340 10.97 51.02 -17.95
C ASN A 340 11.17 49.49 -17.93
N SER A 341 10.91 48.87 -16.79
CA SER A 341 10.82 47.42 -16.63
C SER A 341 9.40 47.00 -17.02
N ASN A 342 9.18 46.77 -18.30
CA ASN A 342 8.00 46.06 -18.76
C ASN A 342 7.97 44.70 -18.05
N ASN A 343 6.99 44.54 -17.17
CA ASN A 343 6.65 43.33 -16.44
C ASN A 343 6.44 42.17 -17.41
N GLN A 344 7.54 41.47 -17.74
CA GLN A 344 7.49 40.20 -18.43
C GLN A 344 7.13 39.14 -17.37
N LEU A 345 5.85 39.13 -16.97
CA LEU A 345 5.31 38.00 -16.23
C LEU A 345 5.63 36.75 -17.06
N ASN A 346 6.38 35.84 -16.45
CA ASN A 346 6.76 34.58 -17.06
C ASN A 346 5.49 33.94 -17.63
N TRP A 347 5.48 33.64 -18.93
CA TRP A 347 4.31 33.11 -19.63
C TRP A 347 3.73 31.85 -18.95
N LYS A 348 4.57 31.11 -18.21
CA LYS A 348 4.17 29.97 -17.39
C LYS A 348 3.28 30.38 -16.21
N ASP A 349 3.57 31.50 -15.55
CA ASP A 349 2.78 32.01 -14.43
C ASP A 349 1.45 32.60 -14.93
N LYS A 350 1.45 33.25 -16.10
CA LYS A 350 0.21 33.67 -16.77
C LYS A 350 -0.69 32.48 -17.11
N LYS A 351 -0.14 31.41 -17.70
CA LYS A 351 -0.90 30.18 -18.00
C LYS A 351 -1.40 29.46 -16.75
N ARG A 352 -0.65 29.54 -15.64
CA ARG A 352 -1.05 28.95 -14.36
C ARG A 352 -2.21 29.71 -13.71
N LEU A 353 -2.21 31.04 -13.78
CA LEU A 353 -3.31 31.87 -13.33
C LEU A 353 -4.58 31.64 -14.17
N GLU A 354 -4.44 31.60 -15.50
CA GLU A 354 -5.56 31.27 -16.41
C GLU A 354 -6.19 29.90 -16.10
N LEU A 355 -5.36 28.89 -15.81
CA LEU A 355 -5.86 27.54 -15.47
C LEU A 355 -6.56 27.50 -14.12
N ASN A 356 -6.03 28.20 -13.11
CA ASN A 356 -6.67 28.29 -11.79
C ASN A 356 -8.01 29.03 -11.86
N GLU A 357 -8.09 30.11 -12.64
CA GLU A 357 -9.35 30.85 -12.84
C GLU A 357 -10.40 29.99 -13.56
N PHE A 358 -9.98 29.21 -14.56
CA PHE A 358 -10.87 28.26 -15.25
C PHE A 358 -11.41 27.18 -14.30
N LEU A 359 -10.55 26.59 -13.47
CA LEU A 359 -10.95 25.56 -12.51
C LEU A 359 -11.90 26.10 -11.44
N SER A 360 -11.67 27.32 -10.94
CA SER A 360 -12.57 27.97 -10.00
C SER A 360 -13.94 28.27 -10.61
N LYS A 361 -14.00 28.68 -11.89
CA LYS A 361 -15.27 28.90 -12.60
C LYS A 361 -16.04 27.60 -12.81
N GLU A 362 -15.37 26.51 -13.16
CA GLU A 362 -16.02 25.19 -13.30
C GLU A 362 -16.51 24.64 -11.95
N PHE A 363 -15.73 24.79 -10.88
CA PHE A 363 -16.16 24.34 -9.55
C PHE A 363 -17.43 25.04 -9.05
N ASN A 364 -17.55 26.34 -9.31
CA ASN A 364 -18.73 27.12 -8.91
C ASN A 364 -19.98 26.78 -9.73
N LYS A 365 -19.85 26.31 -10.99
CA LYS A 365 -21.00 25.81 -11.76
C LYS A 365 -21.63 24.58 -11.13
N PHE A 366 -20.83 23.68 -10.55
CA PHE A 366 -21.36 22.46 -9.91
C PHE A 366 -22.06 22.75 -8.57
N SER A 367 -21.69 23.83 -7.87
CA SER A 367 -22.31 24.21 -6.60
C SER A 367 -23.75 24.71 -6.74
N ILE A 368 -24.14 25.20 -7.92
CA ILE A 368 -25.46 25.83 -8.12
C ILE A 368 -26.55 24.79 -8.44
N TYR A 369 -26.19 23.57 -8.86
CA TYR A 369 -27.16 22.53 -9.22
C TYR A 369 -27.61 21.63 -8.05
N SER A 370 -27.11 21.85 -6.82
CA SER A 370 -27.38 20.95 -5.68
C SER A 370 -28.41 21.47 -4.66
N SER A 371 -29.02 22.65 -4.85
CA SER A 371 -29.96 23.23 -3.87
C SER A 371 -31.45 23.06 -4.17
N ASP A 372 -31.87 22.68 -5.38
CA ASP A 372 -33.26 22.90 -5.82
C ASP A 372 -34.15 21.65 -5.92
N GLN A 373 -33.86 20.57 -5.18
CA GLN A 373 -34.70 19.37 -5.18
C GLN A 373 -34.92 18.82 -3.75
N VAL A 374 -35.57 19.62 -2.89
CA VAL A 374 -36.25 19.08 -1.69
C VAL A 374 -37.70 19.58 -1.71
N SER A 375 -38.56 18.84 -2.42
CA SER A 375 -40.01 19.02 -2.31
C SER A 375 -40.50 18.52 -0.95
N PRO A 376 -41.32 19.28 -0.20
CA PRO A 376 -41.88 18.82 1.06
C PRO A 376 -42.95 17.76 0.78
N PHE A 377 -42.74 16.55 1.30
CA PHE A 377 -43.73 15.48 1.27
C PHE A 377 -44.85 15.83 2.26
N ALA A 378 -46.03 16.16 1.72
CA ALA A 378 -47.24 16.37 2.50
C ALA A 378 -47.67 15.07 3.18
N GLY A 379 -48.06 15.19 4.45
CA GLY A 379 -48.48 14.08 5.30
C GLY A 379 -49.78 13.42 4.86
N ALA A 380 -49.85 12.11 5.08
CA ALA A 380 -51.10 11.36 5.13
C ALA A 380 -51.32 10.96 6.59
N GLN A 381 -52.40 11.50 7.18
CA GLN A 381 -52.96 11.02 8.44
C GLN A 381 -53.65 9.67 8.21
N VAL A 382 -53.39 8.71 9.10
CA VAL A 382 -54.31 7.63 9.50
C VAL A 382 -54.28 7.56 11.02
#